data_AF-X6CNR9-F1
#
_entry.id   AF-X6CNR9-F1
#
_cell.length_a   1.000
_cell.length_b   1.000
_cell.length_c   1.000
_cell.angle_alpha   90.00
_cell.angle_beta   90.00
_cell.angle_gamma   90.00
#
_symmetry.space_group_name_H-M   'P 1'
#
loop_
_entity.id
_entity.type
_entity.pdbx_description
1 polymer ?
#
loop_
_entity_poly.entity_id
_entity_poly.type
_entity_poly.pdbx_seq_one_letter_code
_entity_poly.pdbx_strand_id
1 'polypeptide(L)'
;MGKQDNCQIAVSLSIANDAASLPIAYELYLPHSWAEDPERRKKAKIPAEITFRTKPQIALEQIRTAKAEGVAPGVVLADAGYGADGGFRAGLSELGLTYVVGVQPTLSVWRPGESPLPPKPWSGIGRPPSRVGRTDNHKPISAKALAEEFDAETWRTIAWREGTNTELNSRFCGATMKLRALRQSR
;
A
#
# COMPACT_ATOMS: atom_id res chain seq x y z
N MET A 1 -19.87 2.29 -2.20
CA MET A 1 -20.62 3.28 -1.40
C MET A 1 -20.75 2.70 0.00
N GLY A 2 -19.89 3.14 0.93
CA GLY A 2 -19.87 2.66 2.31
C GLY A 2 -20.85 3.45 3.16
N LYS A 3 -21.66 2.75 3.95
CA LYS A 3 -22.54 3.37 4.94
C LYS A 3 -21.67 4.07 5.98
N GLN A 4 -21.88 5.37 6.20
CA GLN A 4 -21.23 6.09 7.29
C GLN A 4 -21.98 5.77 8.58
N ASP A 5 -21.70 4.60 9.14
CA ASP A 5 -22.17 4.24 10.47
C ASP A 5 -21.28 4.95 11.52
N ASN A 6 -21.88 5.38 12.63
CA ASN A 6 -21.14 5.98 13.74
C ASN A 6 -20.31 4.89 14.45
N CYS A 7 -19.10 4.64 13.94
CA CYS A 7 -18.23 3.58 14.43
C CYS A 7 -16.82 4.09 14.73
N GLN A 8 -16.15 3.40 15.65
CA GLN A 8 -14.71 3.58 15.88
C GLN A 8 -13.94 2.68 14.92
N ILE A 9 -12.81 3.19 14.42
CA ILE A 9 -11.95 2.45 13.51
C ILE A 9 -10.65 2.14 14.24
N ALA A 10 -10.25 0.87 14.23
CA ALA A 10 -8.93 0.45 14.70
C ALA A 10 -8.05 0.01 13.53
N VAL A 11 -6.76 0.28 13.64
CA VAL A 11 -5.71 -0.34 12.83
C VAL A 11 -5.04 -1.38 13.71
N SER A 12 -4.92 -2.61 13.23
CA SER A 12 -4.32 -3.71 13.99
C SER A 12 -3.29 -4.47 13.17
N LEU A 13 -2.29 -5.00 13.86
CA LEU A 13 -1.29 -5.90 13.34
C LEU A 13 -1.50 -7.27 13.98
N SER A 14 -1.59 -8.31 13.15
CA SER A 14 -1.71 -9.69 13.60
C SER A 14 -0.59 -10.54 13.01
N ILE A 15 -0.08 -11.48 13.79
CA ILE A 15 0.76 -12.57 13.30
C ILE A 15 -0.14 -13.74 12.97
N ALA A 16 0.05 -14.36 11.82
CA ALA A 16 -0.69 -15.55 11.43
C ALA A 16 0.26 -16.67 10.96
N ASN A 17 -0.15 -17.90 11.27
CA ASN A 17 0.43 -19.13 10.74
C ASN A 17 -0.71 -20.13 10.47
N ASP A 18 -0.37 -21.36 10.11
CA ASP A 18 -1.36 -22.40 9.78
C ASP A 18 -2.28 -22.78 10.95
N ALA A 19 -1.84 -22.54 12.19
CA ALA A 19 -2.58 -22.90 13.39
C ALA A 19 -3.45 -21.75 13.93
N ALA A 20 -3.01 -20.50 13.82
CA ALA A 20 -3.70 -19.37 14.45
C ALA A 20 -3.38 -18.02 13.80
N SER A 21 -4.23 -17.04 14.12
CA SER A 21 -3.97 -15.61 13.93
C SER A 21 -4.12 -14.88 15.27
N LEU A 22 -3.11 -14.12 15.67
CA LEU A 22 -3.05 -13.42 16.95
C LEU A 22 -2.80 -11.92 16.72
N PRO A 23 -3.70 -11.02 17.16
CA PRO A 23 -3.43 -9.60 17.18
C PRO A 23 -2.34 -9.27 18.20
N ILE A 24 -1.29 -8.59 17.77
CA ILE A 24 -0.13 -8.21 18.59
C ILE A 24 -0.05 -6.71 18.83
N ALA A 25 -0.73 -5.90 18.00
CA ALA A 25 -0.84 -4.46 18.20
C ALA A 25 -2.18 -3.95 17.66
N TYR A 26 -2.70 -2.91 18.28
CA TYR A 26 -3.85 -2.16 17.77
C TYR A 26 -3.79 -0.70 18.20
N GLU A 27 -4.41 0.17 17.41
CA GLU A 27 -4.56 1.58 17.72
C GLU A 27 -5.83 2.14 17.08
N LEU A 28 -6.53 3.03 17.79
CA LEU A 28 -7.69 3.72 17.26
C LEU A 28 -7.27 4.83 16.28
N TYR A 29 -7.83 4.80 15.08
CA TYR A 29 -7.68 5.88 14.10
C TYR A 29 -8.53 7.08 14.52
N LEU A 30 -7.86 8.19 14.82
CA LEU A 30 -8.49 9.48 15.09
C LEU A 30 -8.59 10.30 13.78
N PRO A 31 -9.79 10.57 13.24
CA PRO A 31 -9.93 11.40 12.05
C PRO A 31 -9.42 12.82 12.27
N HIS A 32 -8.92 13.46 11.21
CA HIS A 32 -8.38 14.83 11.27
C HIS A 32 -9.37 15.83 11.89
N SER A 33 -10.64 15.78 11.47
CA SER A 33 -11.71 16.64 12.01
C SER A 33 -12.01 16.43 13.49
N TRP A 34 -11.64 15.29 14.08
CA TRP A 34 -11.71 15.07 15.52
C TRP A 34 -10.42 15.49 16.22
N ALA A 35 -9.28 15.28 15.56
CA ALA A 35 -7.99 15.69 16.10
C ALA A 35 -7.91 17.22 16.29
N GLU A 36 -8.59 17.99 15.44
CA GLU A 36 -8.66 19.46 15.46
C GLU A 36 -9.85 20.05 16.23
N ASP A 37 -10.66 19.23 16.92
CA ASP A 37 -11.83 19.69 17.69
C ASP A 37 -11.61 19.46 19.20
N PRO A 38 -11.12 20.48 19.95
CA PRO A 38 -10.84 20.35 21.39
C PRO A 38 -12.05 19.96 22.23
N GLU A 39 -13.24 20.43 21.86
CA GLU A 39 -14.48 20.14 22.60
C GLU A 39 -14.89 18.68 22.43
N ARG A 40 -14.84 18.15 21.20
CA ARG A 40 -15.06 16.70 20.96
C ARG A 40 -14.03 15.85 21.68
N ARG A 41 -12.75 16.24 21.65
CA ARG A 41 -11.67 15.51 22.32
C ARG A 41 -11.89 15.47 23.83
N LYS A 42 -12.20 16.60 24.44
CA LYS A 42 -12.49 16.69 25.87
C LYS A 42 -13.69 15.83 26.25
N LYS A 43 -14.77 15.88 25.47
CA LYS A 43 -15.98 15.07 25.70
C LYS A 43 -15.71 13.57 25.58
N ALA A 44 -14.90 13.17 24.59
CA ALA A 44 -14.53 11.76 24.36
C ALA A 44 -13.30 11.30 25.17
N LYS A 45 -12.74 12.17 26.03
CA LYS A 45 -11.55 11.92 26.85
C LYS A 45 -10.33 11.48 26.03
N ILE A 46 -10.16 12.06 24.84
CA ILE A 46 -9.02 11.80 23.96
C ILE A 46 -7.81 12.61 24.46
N PRO A 47 -6.69 11.97 24.85
CA PRO A 47 -5.50 12.65 25.34
C PRO A 47 -4.90 13.61 24.31
N ALA A 48 -4.31 14.73 24.74
CA ALA A 48 -3.85 15.81 23.85
C ALA A 48 -2.68 15.40 22.93
N GLU A 49 -1.85 14.46 23.39
CA GLU A 49 -0.72 13.88 22.69
C GLU A 49 -1.12 13.06 21.45
N ILE A 50 -2.37 12.59 21.38
CA ILE A 50 -2.88 11.85 20.22
C ILE A 50 -3.14 12.84 19.08
N THR A 51 -2.27 12.84 18.09
CA THR A 51 -2.41 13.67 16.89
C THR A 51 -2.96 12.85 15.73
N PHE A 52 -3.40 13.55 14.67
CA PHE A 52 -3.85 12.87 13.45
C PHE A 52 -2.71 12.07 12.82
N ARG A 53 -2.96 10.79 12.55
CA ARG A 53 -2.11 9.92 11.73
C ARG A 53 -2.96 9.15 10.75
N THR A 54 -2.47 8.97 9.53
CA THR A 54 -3.16 8.14 8.54
C THR A 54 -3.11 6.66 8.94
N LYS A 55 -4.08 5.86 8.51
CA LYS A 55 -4.08 4.42 8.80
C LYS A 55 -2.77 3.73 8.33
N PRO A 56 -2.21 4.02 7.15
CA PRO A 56 -0.93 3.47 6.75
C PRO A 56 0.25 3.90 7.63
N GLN A 57 0.25 5.13 8.15
CA GLN A 57 1.28 5.56 9.12
C GLN A 57 1.19 4.76 10.41
N ILE A 58 -0.02 4.55 10.94
CA ILE A 58 -0.24 3.74 12.15
C ILE A 58 0.22 2.29 11.90
N ALA A 59 -0.19 1.67 10.80
CA ALA A 59 0.20 0.29 10.47
C ALA A 59 1.71 0.14 10.30
N LEU A 60 2.37 1.07 9.60
CA LEU A 60 3.82 1.02 9.40
C LEU A 60 4.57 1.15 10.74
N GLU A 61 4.09 1.99 11.64
CA GLU A 61 4.68 2.12 12.98
C GLU A 61 4.49 0.87 13.82
N GLN A 62 3.28 0.26 13.81
CA GLN A 62 3.07 -1.03 14.48
C GLN A 62 4.02 -2.11 13.97
N ILE A 63 4.24 -2.17 12.64
CA ILE A 63 5.19 -3.13 12.02
C ILE A 63 6.63 -2.82 12.43
N ARG A 64 7.02 -1.54 12.46
CA ARG A 64 8.34 -1.11 12.90
C ARG A 64 8.61 -1.52 14.34
N THR A 65 7.65 -1.27 15.24
CA THR A 65 7.74 -1.65 16.65
C THR A 65 7.83 -3.16 16.81
N ALA A 66 6.93 -3.94 16.19
CA ALA A 66 6.98 -5.40 16.25
C ALA A 66 8.33 -5.95 15.77
N LYS A 67 8.87 -5.41 14.68
CA LYS A 67 10.20 -5.80 14.18
C LYS A 67 11.31 -5.44 15.19
N ALA A 68 11.26 -4.25 15.79
CA ALA A 68 12.23 -3.83 16.78
C ALA A 68 12.19 -4.67 18.06
N GLU A 69 11.02 -5.17 18.44
CA GLU A 69 10.80 -6.09 19.56
C GLU A 69 11.19 -7.54 19.25
N GLY A 70 11.67 -7.83 18.04
CA GLY A 70 12.15 -9.16 17.65
C GLY A 70 11.04 -10.13 17.26
N VAL A 71 9.83 -9.63 16.94
CA VAL A 71 8.77 -10.47 16.35
C VAL A 71 9.29 -11.10 15.06
N ALA A 72 9.12 -12.42 14.94
CA ALA A 72 9.60 -13.18 13.80
C ALA A 72 9.01 -12.61 12.48
N PRO A 73 9.86 -12.20 11.52
CA PRO A 73 9.38 -11.62 10.28
C PRO A 73 8.73 -12.68 9.40
N GLY A 74 7.60 -12.33 8.79
CA GLY A 74 6.93 -13.10 7.75
C GLY A 74 6.65 -12.22 6.52
N VAL A 75 5.78 -12.70 5.62
CA VAL A 75 5.28 -11.87 4.52
C VAL A 75 4.20 -10.94 5.06
N VAL A 76 4.40 -9.64 4.92
CA VAL A 76 3.39 -8.64 5.31
C VAL A 76 2.25 -8.65 4.29
N LEU A 77 1.03 -8.86 4.77
CA LEU A 77 -0.20 -8.79 3.97
C LEU A 77 -1.01 -7.55 4.35
N ALA A 78 -1.50 -6.81 3.36
CA ALA A 78 -2.42 -5.70 3.59
C ALA A 78 -3.33 -5.46 2.38
N ASP A 79 -4.50 -4.87 2.62
CA ASP A 79 -5.46 -4.56 1.55
C ASP A 79 -5.04 -3.34 0.69
N ALA A 80 -5.85 -3.03 -0.32
CA ALA A 80 -5.61 -1.90 -1.24
C ALA A 80 -5.71 -0.51 -0.61
N GLY A 81 -6.33 -0.38 0.56
CA GLY A 81 -6.35 0.85 1.35
C GLY A 81 -4.96 1.19 1.90
N TYR A 82 -4.15 0.19 2.24
CA TYR A 82 -2.75 0.38 2.63
C TYR A 82 -1.83 0.39 1.43
N GLY A 83 -1.98 -0.58 0.52
CA GLY A 83 -1.07 -0.72 -0.60
C GLY A 83 -1.25 0.33 -1.69
N ALA A 84 -2.25 1.21 -1.64
CA ALA A 84 -2.27 2.43 -2.45
C ALA A 84 -1.22 3.47 -1.98
N ASP A 85 -0.90 3.49 -0.69
CA ASP A 85 0.05 4.43 -0.10
C ASP A 85 1.50 4.07 -0.46
N GLY A 86 2.17 4.96 -1.18
CA GLY A 86 3.56 4.73 -1.60
C GLY A 86 4.56 4.80 -0.46
N GLY A 87 4.28 5.58 0.59
CA GLY A 87 5.12 5.69 1.78
C GLY A 87 5.07 4.41 2.60
N PHE A 88 3.89 3.79 2.72
CA PHE A 88 3.72 2.48 3.35
C PHE A 88 4.56 1.42 2.65
N ARG A 89 4.42 1.28 1.33
CA ARG A 89 5.20 0.31 0.54
C ARG A 89 6.71 0.56 0.62
N ALA A 90 7.13 1.84 0.53
CA ALA A 90 8.53 2.21 0.69
C ALA A 90 9.06 1.86 2.08
N GLY A 91 8.29 2.15 3.13
CA GLY A 91 8.64 1.82 4.50
C GLY A 91 8.80 0.31 4.74
N LEU A 92 7.94 -0.53 4.16
CA LEU A 92 8.12 -1.99 4.21
C LEU A 92 9.42 -2.43 3.53
N SER A 93 9.74 -1.85 2.37
CA SER A 93 11.00 -2.12 1.67
C SER A 93 12.22 -1.64 2.45
N GLU A 94 12.17 -0.46 3.08
CA GLU A 94 13.25 0.08 3.94
C GLU A 94 13.46 -0.79 5.19
N LEU A 95 12.37 -1.36 5.72
CA LEU A 95 12.43 -2.37 6.77
C LEU A 95 12.91 -3.73 6.24
N GLY A 96 13.23 -3.90 4.95
CA GLY A 96 13.68 -5.17 4.38
C GLY A 96 12.65 -6.30 4.51
N LEU A 97 11.37 -5.97 4.61
CA LEU A 97 10.28 -6.94 4.74
C LEU A 97 9.76 -7.34 3.36
N THR A 98 9.52 -8.63 3.17
CA THR A 98 8.77 -9.11 2.00
C THR A 98 7.29 -8.85 2.23
N TYR A 99 6.56 -8.40 1.20
CA TYR A 99 5.15 -8.07 1.33
C TYR A 99 4.33 -8.41 0.09
N VAL A 100 3.05 -8.66 0.31
CA VAL A 100 2.01 -8.74 -0.72
C VAL A 100 0.88 -7.82 -0.29
N VAL A 101 0.76 -6.67 -0.96
CA VAL A 101 -0.25 -5.67 -0.64
C VAL A 101 -1.17 -5.45 -1.83
N GLY A 102 -2.47 -5.37 -1.56
CA GLY A 102 -3.44 -4.98 -2.57
C GLY A 102 -3.12 -3.59 -3.12
N VAL A 103 -3.43 -3.33 -4.38
CA VAL A 103 -3.27 -2.01 -4.99
C VAL A 103 -4.55 -1.62 -5.72
N GLN A 104 -4.76 -0.32 -5.89
CA GLN A 104 -5.87 0.14 -6.72
C GLN A 104 -5.59 -0.20 -8.20
N PRO A 105 -6.62 -0.55 -8.99
CA PRO A 105 -6.46 -0.83 -10.43
C PRO A 105 -5.87 0.35 -11.22
N THR A 106 -5.99 1.57 -10.69
CA THR A 106 -5.48 2.82 -11.25
C THR A 106 -3.99 3.08 -10.94
N LEU A 107 -3.35 2.23 -10.13
CA LEU A 107 -1.93 2.37 -9.79
C LEU A 107 -1.09 2.42 -11.07
N SER A 108 -0.24 3.43 -11.20
CA SER A 108 0.61 3.60 -12.39
C SER A 108 1.85 2.71 -12.33
N VAL A 109 2.02 1.88 -13.35
CA VAL A 109 3.12 0.92 -13.49
C VAL A 109 3.78 1.05 -14.86
N TRP A 110 5.05 0.67 -14.96
CA TRP A 110 5.74 0.46 -16.23
C TRP A 110 5.53 -0.97 -16.69
N ARG A 111 5.50 -1.21 -18.01
CA ARG A 111 5.48 -2.58 -18.53
C ARG A 111 6.72 -3.35 -18.07
N PRO A 112 6.67 -4.69 -18.01
CA PRO A 112 7.85 -5.50 -17.75
C PRO A 112 9.03 -5.09 -18.66
N GLY A 113 10.20 -4.86 -18.07
CA GLY A 113 11.39 -4.39 -18.80
C GLY A 113 11.48 -2.89 -19.05
N GLU A 114 10.38 -2.13 -18.91
CA GLU A 114 10.40 -0.69 -19.11
C GLU A 114 10.76 0.08 -17.82
N SER A 115 11.30 1.28 -18.00
CA SER A 115 11.57 2.19 -16.90
C SER A 115 11.51 3.66 -17.33
N PRO A 116 11.37 4.61 -16.37
CA PRO A 116 11.36 6.03 -16.67
C PRO A 116 12.59 6.44 -17.50
N LEU A 117 12.40 7.14 -18.64
CA LEU A 117 13.53 7.68 -19.40
C LEU A 117 14.24 8.78 -18.60
N PRO A 118 15.58 8.87 -18.68
CA PRO A 118 16.29 9.96 -18.03
C PRO A 118 15.76 11.32 -18.54
N PRO A 119 15.86 12.38 -17.72
CA PRO A 119 15.57 13.72 -18.21
C PRO A 119 16.43 14.03 -19.44
N LYS A 120 15.93 14.91 -20.32
CA LYS A 120 16.70 15.36 -21.49
C LYS A 120 18.07 15.89 -21.03
N PRO A 121 19.15 15.71 -21.81
CA PRO A 121 20.43 16.32 -21.52
C PRO A 121 20.27 17.83 -21.31
N TRP A 122 20.92 18.38 -20.28
CA TRP A 122 20.86 19.81 -20.03
C TRP A 122 21.65 20.55 -21.10
N SER A 123 21.04 21.57 -21.70
CA SER A 123 21.66 22.40 -22.74
C SER A 123 22.70 23.39 -22.20
N GLY A 124 22.94 23.42 -20.87
CA GLY A 124 23.83 24.38 -20.21
C GLY A 124 23.18 25.75 -19.94
N ILE A 125 21.95 25.97 -20.42
CA ILE A 125 21.21 27.24 -20.25
C ILE A 125 19.98 26.99 -19.37
N GLY A 126 19.80 27.82 -18.34
CA GLY A 126 18.65 27.76 -17.43
C GLY A 126 18.68 26.58 -16.46
N ARG A 127 17.55 26.29 -15.82
CA ARG A 127 17.44 25.21 -14.83
C ARG A 127 17.59 23.83 -15.50
N PRO A 128 18.45 22.93 -14.99
CA PRO A 128 18.54 21.56 -15.48
C PRO A 128 17.17 20.88 -15.52
N PRO A 129 16.83 20.18 -16.62
CA PRO A 129 15.57 19.46 -16.71
C PRO A 129 15.52 18.36 -15.66
N SER A 130 14.51 18.41 -14.80
CA SER A 130 14.28 17.41 -13.73
C SER A 130 13.14 16.45 -14.04
N ARG A 131 12.43 16.67 -15.15
CA ARG A 131 11.29 15.83 -15.55
C ARG A 131 11.81 14.65 -16.37
N VAL A 132 11.52 13.44 -15.89
CA VAL A 132 11.63 12.19 -16.63
C VAL A 132 10.97 12.37 -18.00
N GLY A 133 11.68 11.98 -19.07
CA GLY A 133 11.14 12.01 -20.43
C GLY A 133 9.94 11.06 -20.56
N ARG A 134 8.88 11.54 -21.21
CA ARG A 134 7.74 10.72 -21.65
C ARG A 134 7.52 11.00 -23.12
N THR A 135 7.29 9.96 -23.89
CA THR A 135 6.79 10.05 -25.26
C THR A 135 5.41 9.40 -25.30
N ASP A 136 4.66 9.62 -26.37
CA ASP A 136 3.33 9.00 -26.52
C ASP A 136 3.40 7.48 -26.45
N ASN A 137 4.53 6.91 -26.91
CA ASN A 137 4.82 5.49 -26.92
C ASN A 137 5.54 4.98 -25.65
N HIS A 138 6.03 5.86 -24.77
CA HIS A 138 6.79 5.48 -23.57
C HIS A 138 6.25 6.20 -22.32
N LYS A 139 5.18 5.65 -21.77
CA LYS A 139 4.48 6.18 -20.59
C LYS A 139 4.00 5.04 -19.69
N PRO A 140 3.92 5.27 -18.37
CA PRO A 140 3.32 4.29 -17.47
C PRO A 140 1.83 4.13 -17.77
N ILE A 141 1.32 2.92 -17.56
CA ILE A 141 -0.09 2.55 -17.71
C ILE A 141 -0.69 2.19 -16.35
N SER A 142 -2.01 2.02 -16.27
CA SER A 142 -2.65 1.54 -15.04
C SER A 142 -2.38 0.06 -14.85
N ALA A 143 -2.34 -0.41 -13.60
CA ALA A 143 -2.20 -1.83 -13.28
C ALA A 143 -3.31 -2.66 -13.93
N LYS A 144 -4.53 -2.11 -14.04
CA LYS A 144 -5.63 -2.74 -14.77
C LYS A 144 -5.32 -2.92 -16.25
N ALA A 145 -4.91 -1.84 -16.93
CA ALA A 145 -4.61 -1.91 -18.36
C ALA A 145 -3.46 -2.89 -18.63
N LEU A 146 -2.44 -2.92 -17.77
CA LEU A 146 -1.37 -3.90 -17.88
C LEU A 146 -1.90 -5.34 -17.69
N ALA A 147 -2.79 -5.57 -16.72
CA ALA A 147 -3.38 -6.88 -16.52
C ALA A 147 -4.17 -7.36 -17.74
N GLU A 148 -4.85 -6.46 -18.44
CA GLU A 148 -5.60 -6.74 -19.67
C GLU A 148 -4.70 -7.00 -20.90
N GLU A 149 -3.41 -6.61 -20.85
CA GLU A 149 -2.41 -6.90 -21.90
C GLU A 149 -1.84 -8.33 -21.81
N PHE A 150 -2.01 -9.05 -20.69
CA PHE A 150 -1.50 -10.42 -20.56
C PHE A 150 -2.38 -11.44 -21.28
N ASP A 151 -1.75 -12.30 -22.08
CA ASP A 151 -2.41 -13.42 -22.76
C ASP A 151 -3.08 -14.36 -21.77
N ALA A 152 -4.21 -14.93 -22.19
CA ALA A 152 -5.00 -15.86 -21.36
C ALA A 152 -4.18 -17.05 -20.84
N GLU A 153 -3.19 -17.51 -21.61
CA GLU A 153 -2.29 -18.63 -21.25
C GLU A 153 -1.31 -18.27 -20.11
N THR A 154 -1.07 -16.98 -19.86
CA THR A 154 -0.24 -16.50 -18.75
C THR A 154 -0.97 -16.62 -17.40
N TRP A 155 -2.29 -16.67 -17.43
CA TRP A 155 -3.13 -16.76 -16.24
C TRP A 155 -3.25 -18.19 -15.75
N ARG A 156 -2.96 -18.40 -14.47
CA ARG A 156 -3.14 -19.69 -13.80
C ARG A 156 -4.27 -19.61 -12.79
N THR A 157 -5.18 -20.58 -12.85
CA THR A 157 -6.18 -20.75 -11.79
C THR A 157 -5.50 -21.39 -10.59
N ILE A 158 -5.60 -20.72 -9.44
CA ILE A 158 -5.11 -21.21 -8.16
C ILE A 158 -6.32 -21.39 -7.24
N ALA A 159 -6.41 -22.55 -6.60
CA ALA A 159 -7.33 -22.82 -5.51
C ALA A 159 -6.56 -22.73 -4.18
N TRP A 160 -7.14 -22.09 -3.16
CA TRP A 160 -6.43 -21.85 -1.88
C TRP A 160 -7.24 -22.12 -0.62
N ARG A 161 -8.53 -22.46 -0.74
CA ARG A 161 -9.37 -22.82 0.40
C ARG A 161 -10.62 -23.57 -0.06
N GLU A 162 -11.01 -24.60 0.69
CA GLU A 162 -12.37 -25.13 0.64
C GLU A 162 -13.33 -24.09 1.21
N GLY A 163 -14.13 -23.47 0.36
CA GLY A 163 -15.18 -22.55 0.80
C GLY A 163 -16.35 -23.33 1.40
N THR A 164 -17.28 -22.63 2.06
CA THR A 164 -18.45 -23.24 2.70
C THR A 164 -19.39 -23.99 1.72
N ASN A 165 -19.16 -23.88 0.40
CA ASN A 165 -20.00 -24.47 -0.64
C ASN A 165 -19.17 -25.03 -1.81
N THR A 166 -18.13 -24.30 -2.25
CA THR A 166 -17.22 -24.73 -3.31
C THR A 166 -15.80 -24.29 -2.97
N GLU A 167 -14.80 -24.97 -3.55
CA GLU A 167 -13.41 -24.54 -3.47
C GLU A 167 -13.25 -23.12 -4.04
N LEU A 168 -12.65 -22.23 -3.25
CA LEU A 168 -12.36 -20.87 -3.64
C LEU A 168 -11.14 -20.86 -4.56
N ASN A 169 -11.36 -20.40 -5.79
CA ASN A 169 -10.34 -20.25 -6.80
C ASN A 169 -10.43 -18.88 -7.50
N SER A 170 -9.33 -18.48 -8.11
CA SER A 170 -9.17 -17.26 -8.91
C SER A 170 -7.96 -17.41 -9.81
N ARG A 171 -7.85 -16.51 -10.78
CA ARG A 171 -6.77 -16.47 -11.76
C ARG A 171 -5.70 -15.47 -11.35
N PHE A 172 -4.44 -15.89 -11.44
CA PHE A 172 -3.28 -15.06 -11.14
C PHE A 172 -2.28 -15.10 -12.29
N CYS A 173 -1.62 -13.97 -12.54
CA CYS A 173 -0.44 -13.86 -13.39
C CYS A 173 0.68 -13.19 -12.60
N GLY A 174 1.92 -13.66 -12.77
CA GLY A 174 3.09 -13.07 -12.12
C GLY A 174 3.94 -12.30 -13.13
N ALA A 175 4.31 -11.06 -12.81
CA ALA A 175 5.21 -10.26 -13.62
C ALA A 175 6.05 -9.33 -12.75
N THR A 176 7.32 -9.15 -13.12
CA THR A 176 8.21 -8.17 -12.49
C THR A 176 8.10 -6.84 -13.24
N MET A 177 7.75 -5.77 -12.51
CA MET A 177 7.52 -4.45 -13.08
C MET A 177 8.00 -3.35 -12.14
N LYS A 178 8.16 -2.13 -12.68
CA LYS A 178 8.50 -0.95 -11.89
C LYS A 178 7.27 -0.10 -11.63
N LEU A 179 7.08 0.32 -10.39
CA LEU A 179 6.08 1.34 -10.06
C LEU A 179 6.52 2.69 -10.61
N ARG A 180 5.56 3.52 -11.01
CA ARG A 180 5.84 4.93 -11.26
C ARG A 180 6.23 5.60 -9.94
N ALA A 181 7.44 6.15 -9.87
CA ALA A 181 7.86 6.97 -8.72
C ALA A 181 6.85 8.11 -8.50
N LEU A 182 6.29 8.17 -7.29
CA LEU A 182 5.52 9.33 -6.85
C LEU A 182 6.51 10.48 -6.61
N ARG A 183 6.16 11.69 -7.06
CA ARG A 183 6.94 12.88 -6.70
C ARG A 183 6.89 13.00 -5.18
N GLN A 184 8.03 12.90 -4.51
CA GLN A 184 8.17 13.49 -3.19
C GLN A 184 8.02 15.00 -3.40
N SER A 185 6.95 15.59 -2.86
CA SER A 185 6.89 17.04 -2.68
C SER A 185 8.03 17.40 -1.74
N ARG A 186 8.99 18.17 -2.26
CA ARG A 186 9.97 18.87 -1.43
C ARG A 186 9.27 19.94 -0.61
#